data_AF-A0A7Y2N635-F1
#
_entry.id   AF-A0A7Y2N635-F1
#
_cell.length_a   1.000
_cell.length_b   1.000
_cell.length_c   1.000
_cell.angle_alpha   90.00
_cell.angle_beta   90.00
_cell.angle_gamma   90.00
#
_symmetry.space_group_name_H-M   'P 1'
#
loop_
_entity.id
_entity.type
_entity.pdbx_description
1 polymer ?
#
loop_
_entity_poly.entity_id
_entity_poly.type
_entity_poly.pdbx_seq_one_letter_code
_entity_poly.pdbx_strand_id
1 'polypeptide(L)'
;MPIIDSTASDSTYHSRHSKRTLARAERIASHIASPGRLLDVGCNNGITSAYMLDAGKARQVTGIELHAETVEPALRHHEAFTLLEGNVVDLELDGRFDHVIYGAVHHHILNLFGLSAAIRTLQKLAAHCGQHLFFETGQLGEGGRWGWQAPMRRLFRTDEEHFFYLVRSIEHLITGFEVIGTFWIHGIRRQYIRFDMRQESVALPQDLQPWPAESDGPWVRTIGSRDQQLQRVDDATTSDSPTNFWTASSQEPPLFIKKHVHLPIAADAEWAIGSQVDTEWAVQPLARLEPDGAVACPYIADASPVSDLRAAPAAERRRFAATVVEIYRDACELRIVAPSGVLLPVSGHARLVDVIDLNANNFLVTRSDGQDIVRVVDFEMQSTRYASRNRVHIGKLLLVLRQRRLQATILLLLGYAGVAINLVRFQFSPFARRIALRQPSLASLLVADVRTVAGRVLGRVLRLAGIE
;
A
#
# COMPACT_ATOMS: atom_id res chain seq x y z
N MET A 1 -20.13 -14.73 -13.44
CA MET A 1 -19.51 -16.06 -13.34
C MET A 1 -20.12 -16.75 -12.13
N PRO A 2 -20.80 -17.90 -12.27
CA PRO A 2 -21.24 -18.67 -11.12
C PRO A 2 -20.00 -19.07 -10.31
N ILE A 3 -20.00 -18.78 -9.01
CA ILE A 3 -18.98 -19.26 -8.09
C ILE A 3 -19.15 -20.79 -8.08
N ILE A 4 -18.23 -21.50 -8.73
CA ILE A 4 -18.20 -22.96 -8.66
C ILE A 4 -17.87 -23.29 -7.22
N ASP A 5 -18.86 -23.76 -6.48
CA ASP A 5 -18.72 -24.15 -5.09
C ASP A 5 -17.93 -25.47 -5.02
N SER A 6 -16.60 -25.36 -5.06
CA SER A 6 -15.69 -26.50 -5.01
C SER A 6 -15.61 -27.14 -3.62
N THR A 7 -16.48 -26.78 -2.68
CA THR A 7 -16.49 -27.31 -1.31
C THR A 7 -17.24 -28.63 -1.17
N ALA A 8 -18.06 -29.01 -2.17
CA ALA A 8 -18.98 -30.14 -2.09
C ALA A 8 -18.34 -31.54 -2.02
N SER A 9 -17.01 -31.70 -2.20
CA SER A 9 -16.38 -33.03 -2.27
C SER A 9 -15.46 -33.41 -1.09
N ASP A 10 -15.34 -32.58 -0.05
CA ASP A 10 -14.44 -32.85 1.08
C ASP A 10 -15.19 -32.81 2.43
N SER A 11 -15.67 -33.97 2.87
CA SER A 11 -16.37 -34.13 4.15
C SER A 11 -15.50 -33.78 5.37
N THR A 12 -14.17 -33.69 5.21
CA THR A 12 -13.25 -33.26 6.28
C THR A 12 -12.98 -31.74 6.27
N TYR A 13 -13.50 -31.01 5.28
CA TYR A 13 -13.28 -29.58 5.14
C TYR A 13 -13.78 -28.81 6.37
N HIS A 14 -15.02 -29.09 6.78
CA HIS A 14 -15.64 -28.43 7.94
C HIS A 14 -14.90 -28.72 9.25
N SER A 15 -14.49 -29.97 9.51
CA SER A 15 -13.78 -30.30 10.77
C SER A 15 -12.39 -29.66 10.84
N ARG A 16 -11.65 -29.64 9.73
CA ARG A 16 -10.36 -28.93 9.62
C ARG A 16 -10.53 -27.42 9.76
N HIS A 17 -11.63 -26.89 9.21
CA HIS A 17 -11.98 -25.48 9.35
C HIS A 17 -12.23 -25.12 10.82
N SER A 18 -13.04 -25.89 11.54
CA SER A 18 -13.39 -25.61 12.94
C SER A 18 -12.18 -25.65 13.87
N LYS A 19 -11.34 -26.70 13.80
CA LYS A 19 -10.12 -26.78 14.63
C LYS A 19 -9.18 -25.61 14.39
N ARG A 20 -9.05 -25.18 13.13
CA ARG A 20 -8.22 -24.03 12.77
C ARG A 20 -8.83 -22.71 13.24
N THR A 21 -10.14 -22.53 13.14
CA THR A 21 -10.83 -21.34 13.65
C THR A 21 -10.72 -21.23 15.16
N LEU A 22 -10.85 -22.34 15.89
CA LEU A 22 -10.65 -22.37 17.34
C LEU A 22 -9.21 -21.98 17.73
N ALA A 23 -8.19 -22.56 17.08
CA ALA A 23 -6.80 -22.19 17.34
C ALA A 23 -6.49 -20.71 17.02
N ARG A 24 -7.20 -20.12 16.05
CA ARG A 24 -7.14 -18.67 15.79
C ARG A 24 -7.79 -17.87 16.92
N ALA A 25 -8.98 -18.28 17.37
CA ALA A 25 -9.69 -17.63 18.47
C ALA A 25 -8.88 -17.66 19.77
N GLU A 26 -8.32 -18.81 20.14
CA GLU A 26 -7.40 -18.95 21.29
C GLU A 26 -6.22 -17.98 21.20
N ARG A 27 -5.63 -17.85 20.00
CA ARG A 27 -4.49 -16.95 19.81
C ARG A 27 -4.88 -15.49 19.93
N ILE A 28 -6.03 -15.08 19.42
CA ILE A 28 -6.53 -13.71 19.56
C ILE A 28 -6.82 -13.43 21.05
N ALA A 29 -7.51 -14.34 21.72
CA ALA A 29 -7.88 -14.24 23.13
C ALA A 29 -6.67 -14.07 24.06
N SER A 30 -5.54 -14.72 23.75
CA SER A 30 -4.31 -14.56 24.54
C SER A 30 -3.70 -13.16 24.45
N HIS A 31 -4.13 -12.33 23.50
CA HIS A 31 -3.68 -10.94 23.32
C HIS A 31 -4.74 -9.92 23.76
N ILE A 32 -5.90 -10.36 24.25
CA ILE A 32 -6.92 -9.50 24.86
C ILE A 32 -6.73 -9.51 26.37
N ALA A 33 -6.21 -8.40 26.91
CA ALA A 33 -5.95 -8.23 28.33
C ALA A 33 -7.24 -7.94 29.12
N SER A 34 -8.10 -7.06 28.58
CA SER A 34 -9.34 -6.64 29.22
C SER A 34 -10.56 -6.95 28.33
N PRO A 35 -11.62 -7.56 28.89
CA PRO A 35 -12.84 -7.81 28.14
C PRO A 35 -13.57 -6.51 27.82
N GLY A 36 -14.14 -6.44 26.62
CA GLY A 36 -14.82 -5.26 26.10
C GLY A 36 -15.88 -5.60 25.06
N ARG A 37 -16.31 -4.60 24.29
CA ARG A 37 -17.13 -4.77 23.09
C ARG A 37 -16.26 -5.28 21.95
N LEU A 38 -16.68 -6.35 21.30
CA LEU A 38 -15.94 -6.98 20.20
C LEU A 38 -16.78 -6.95 18.92
N LEU A 39 -16.16 -6.61 17.79
CA LEU A 39 -16.73 -6.76 16.45
C LEU A 39 -16.06 -7.94 15.73
N ASP A 40 -16.83 -8.90 15.24
CA ASP A 40 -16.33 -10.06 14.48
C ASP A 40 -16.84 -9.97 13.03
N VAL A 41 -15.97 -9.54 12.11
CA VAL A 41 -16.32 -9.27 10.71
C VAL A 41 -16.16 -10.54 9.88
N GLY A 42 -17.25 -11.01 9.28
CA GLY A 42 -17.32 -12.30 8.59
C GLY A 42 -17.33 -13.44 9.61
N CYS A 43 -18.24 -13.36 10.58
CA CYS A 43 -18.25 -14.28 11.72
C CYS A 43 -18.59 -15.73 11.34
N ASN A 44 -19.13 -15.97 10.13
CA ASN A 44 -19.50 -17.30 9.62
C ASN A 44 -20.38 -18.01 10.66
N ASN A 45 -20.07 -19.26 11.03
CA ASN A 45 -20.78 -19.99 12.07
C ASN A 45 -20.58 -19.48 13.50
N GLY A 46 -19.79 -18.44 13.71
CA GLY A 46 -19.65 -17.77 14.99
C GLY A 46 -18.71 -18.46 15.99
N ILE A 47 -17.87 -19.42 15.57
CA ILE A 47 -16.92 -20.12 16.47
C ILE A 47 -16.05 -19.12 17.24
N THR A 48 -15.50 -18.11 16.56
CA THR A 48 -14.62 -17.12 17.20
C THR A 48 -15.42 -16.24 18.17
N SER A 49 -16.57 -15.73 17.75
CA SER A 49 -17.51 -14.98 18.59
C SER A 49 -17.91 -15.73 19.86
N ALA A 50 -18.36 -16.98 19.75
CA ALA A 50 -18.73 -17.83 20.88
C ALA A 50 -17.55 -18.04 21.83
N TYR A 51 -16.38 -18.38 21.29
CA TYR A 51 -15.17 -18.57 22.09
C TYR A 51 -14.79 -17.31 22.89
N MET A 52 -14.92 -16.12 22.31
CA MET A 52 -14.61 -14.87 23.00
C MET A 52 -15.54 -14.58 24.17
N LEU A 53 -16.83 -14.93 24.04
CA LEU A 53 -17.81 -14.84 25.13
C LEU A 53 -17.49 -15.87 26.23
N ASP A 54 -17.32 -17.14 25.86
CA ASP A 54 -17.07 -18.24 26.79
C ASP A 54 -15.76 -18.06 27.58
N ALA A 55 -14.71 -17.55 26.92
CA ALA A 55 -13.41 -17.29 27.54
C ALA A 55 -13.38 -16.00 28.36
N GLY A 56 -14.49 -15.26 28.49
CA GLY A 56 -14.57 -14.00 29.20
C GLY A 56 -13.66 -12.92 28.59
N LYS A 57 -13.43 -12.96 27.27
CA LYS A 57 -12.61 -12.00 26.51
C LYS A 57 -13.44 -10.91 25.83
N ALA A 58 -14.75 -11.11 25.71
CA ALA A 58 -15.70 -10.11 25.29
C ALA A 58 -16.87 -10.06 26.30
N ARG A 59 -17.36 -8.85 26.58
CA ARG A 59 -18.61 -8.64 27.34
C ARG A 59 -19.81 -8.66 26.42
N GLN A 60 -19.61 -8.20 25.19
CA GLN A 60 -20.59 -8.16 24.11
C GLN A 60 -19.86 -8.40 22.81
N VAL A 61 -20.48 -9.16 21.91
CA VAL A 61 -19.97 -9.42 20.57
C VAL A 61 -21.01 -8.97 19.55
N THR A 62 -20.60 -8.15 18.59
CA THR A 62 -21.36 -7.87 17.38
C THR A 62 -20.72 -8.65 16.23
N GLY A 63 -21.46 -9.58 15.63
CA GLY A 63 -21.03 -10.30 14.43
C GLY A 63 -21.55 -9.63 13.17
N ILE A 64 -20.75 -9.60 12.10
CA ILE A 64 -21.21 -9.25 10.74
C ILE A 64 -21.13 -10.49 9.87
N GLU A 65 -22.23 -10.85 9.20
CA GLU A 65 -22.27 -11.96 8.25
C GLU A 65 -23.27 -11.67 7.12
N LEU A 66 -23.02 -12.17 5.91
CA LEU A 66 -23.90 -11.95 4.75
C LEU A 66 -25.21 -12.71 4.87
N HIS A 67 -25.18 -13.86 5.56
CA HIS A 67 -26.26 -14.83 5.61
C HIS A 67 -26.49 -15.27 7.05
N ALA A 68 -27.54 -14.76 7.70
CA ALA A 68 -27.78 -15.01 9.12
C ALA A 68 -27.97 -16.49 9.47
N GLU A 69 -28.42 -17.30 8.51
CA GLU A 69 -28.59 -18.75 8.66
C GLU A 69 -27.27 -19.51 8.82
N THR A 70 -26.13 -18.92 8.45
CA THR A 70 -24.82 -19.56 8.62
C THR A 70 -24.35 -19.53 10.07
N VAL A 71 -24.86 -18.59 10.88
CA VAL A 71 -24.51 -18.42 12.29
C VAL A 71 -25.26 -19.45 13.14
N GLU A 72 -24.51 -20.14 14.00
CA GLU A 72 -25.07 -21.16 14.90
C GLU A 72 -26.28 -20.62 15.69
N PRO A 73 -27.44 -21.31 15.67
CA PRO A 73 -28.66 -20.82 16.32
C PRO A 73 -28.47 -20.48 17.80
N ALA A 74 -27.68 -21.29 18.53
CA ALA A 74 -27.40 -21.04 19.94
C ALA A 74 -26.70 -19.69 20.17
N LEU A 75 -25.77 -19.31 19.30
CA LEU A 75 -25.10 -18.01 19.38
C LEU A 75 -26.04 -16.87 18.99
N ARG A 76 -26.88 -17.04 17.96
CA ARG A 76 -27.86 -16.02 17.55
C ARG A 76 -28.86 -15.65 18.65
N HIS A 77 -29.12 -16.57 19.58
CA HIS A 77 -30.00 -16.35 20.73
C HIS A 77 -29.25 -15.99 22.02
N HIS A 78 -27.92 -15.86 21.97
CA HIS A 78 -27.11 -15.49 23.12
C HIS A 78 -27.30 -14.00 23.45
N GLU A 79 -27.61 -13.66 24.71
CA GLU A 79 -27.96 -12.28 25.11
C GLU A 79 -26.85 -11.25 24.88
N ALA A 80 -25.59 -11.68 24.97
CA ALA A 80 -24.42 -10.85 24.72
C ALA A 80 -23.95 -10.85 23.25
N PHE A 81 -24.70 -11.47 22.33
CA PHE A 81 -24.39 -11.50 20.91
C PHE A 81 -25.43 -10.71 20.11
N THR A 82 -24.97 -9.87 19.19
CA THR A 82 -25.82 -9.16 18.23
C THR A 82 -25.31 -9.46 16.83
N LEU A 83 -26.21 -9.86 15.92
CA LEU A 83 -25.87 -10.11 14.53
C LEU A 83 -26.30 -8.93 13.66
N LEU A 84 -25.38 -8.40 12.86
CA LEU A 84 -25.66 -7.49 11.76
C LEU A 84 -25.57 -8.29 10.45
N GLU A 85 -26.71 -8.59 9.87
CA GLU A 85 -26.76 -9.27 8.57
C GLU A 85 -26.52 -8.25 7.44
N GLY A 86 -25.46 -8.44 6.66
CA GLY A 86 -25.17 -7.59 5.52
C GLY A 86 -23.70 -7.53 5.11
N ASN A 87 -23.45 -6.76 4.05
CA ASN A 87 -22.11 -6.54 3.52
C ASN A 87 -21.37 -5.46 4.31
N VAL A 88 -20.24 -5.80 4.94
CA VAL A 88 -19.43 -4.86 5.73
C VAL A 88 -19.00 -3.61 4.94
N VAL A 89 -18.93 -3.68 3.61
CA VAL A 89 -18.64 -2.50 2.77
C VAL A 89 -19.71 -1.42 2.96
N ASP A 90 -20.98 -1.81 3.01
CA ASP A 90 -22.16 -0.94 2.96
C ASP A 90 -22.78 -0.67 4.34
N LEU A 91 -22.41 -1.47 5.35
CA LEU A 91 -22.92 -1.31 6.71
C LEU A 91 -22.32 -0.09 7.40
N GLU A 92 -23.18 0.72 8.01
CA GLU A 92 -22.80 1.74 9.00
C GLU A 92 -22.59 1.08 10.37
N LEU A 93 -21.58 1.53 11.11
CA LEU A 93 -21.22 0.96 12.41
C LEU A 93 -21.49 1.97 13.52
N ASP A 94 -22.24 1.55 14.53
CA ASP A 94 -22.58 2.42 15.65
C ASP A 94 -21.56 2.33 16.80
N GLY A 95 -20.93 3.47 17.07
CA GLY A 95 -19.98 3.63 18.17
C GLY A 95 -18.64 2.92 17.97
N ARG A 96 -17.85 2.78 19.03
CA ARG A 96 -16.53 2.12 19.01
C ARG A 96 -16.57 0.75 19.69
N PHE A 97 -15.74 -0.15 19.19
CA PHE A 97 -15.48 -1.48 19.76
C PHE A 97 -14.10 -1.49 20.41
N ASP A 98 -13.93 -2.12 21.56
CA ASP A 98 -12.61 -2.28 22.18
C ASP A 98 -11.70 -3.14 21.29
N HIS A 99 -12.26 -4.20 20.71
CA HIS A 99 -11.55 -5.13 19.84
C HIS A 99 -12.31 -5.34 18.53
N VAL A 100 -11.60 -5.42 17.41
CA VAL A 100 -12.18 -5.77 16.11
C VAL A 100 -11.42 -6.97 15.56
N ILE A 101 -12.14 -8.00 15.11
CA ILE A 101 -11.60 -9.15 14.39
C ILE A 101 -12.02 -8.99 12.93
N TYR A 102 -11.03 -8.84 12.05
CA TYR A 102 -11.21 -8.73 10.61
C TYR A 102 -10.39 -9.84 9.93
N GLY A 103 -10.92 -11.06 10.02
CA GLY A 103 -10.23 -12.28 9.64
C GLY A 103 -10.75 -12.86 8.32
N ALA A 104 -9.87 -13.03 7.34
CA ALA A 104 -10.15 -13.67 6.06
C ALA A 104 -11.26 -13.02 5.21
N VAL A 105 -11.64 -11.75 5.44
CA VAL A 105 -12.67 -11.05 4.65
C VAL A 105 -12.08 -10.12 3.59
N HIS A 106 -10.96 -9.45 3.91
CA HIS A 106 -10.43 -8.34 3.10
C HIS A 106 -10.18 -8.68 1.62
N HIS A 107 -9.63 -9.85 1.34
CA HIS A 107 -9.35 -10.30 -0.03
C HIS A 107 -10.63 -10.61 -0.85
N HIS A 108 -11.74 -10.96 -0.20
CA HIS A 108 -13.03 -11.08 -0.87
C HIS A 108 -13.56 -9.71 -1.29
N ILE A 109 -13.42 -8.70 -0.41
CA ILE A 109 -13.81 -7.32 -0.74
C ILE A 109 -12.98 -6.80 -1.90
N LEU A 110 -11.66 -6.98 -1.85
CA LEU A 110 -10.77 -6.57 -2.94
C LEU A 110 -11.17 -7.23 -4.27
N ASN A 111 -11.52 -8.51 -4.24
CA ASN A 111 -11.94 -9.24 -5.44
C ASN A 111 -13.26 -8.76 -6.02
N LEU A 112 -14.24 -8.45 -5.17
CA LEU A 112 -15.61 -8.13 -5.59
C LEU A 112 -15.82 -6.63 -5.86
N PHE A 113 -15.16 -5.78 -5.08
CA PHE A 113 -15.41 -4.32 -5.04
C PHE A 113 -14.15 -3.48 -5.32
N GLY A 114 -13.01 -4.11 -5.59
CA GLY A 114 -11.74 -3.42 -5.88
C GLY A 114 -10.94 -3.02 -4.64
N LEU A 115 -9.71 -2.58 -4.86
CA LEU A 115 -8.79 -2.15 -3.81
C LEU A 115 -9.37 -0.99 -2.99
N SER A 116 -10.00 -0.03 -3.65
CA SER A 116 -10.48 1.19 -3.02
C SER A 116 -11.54 0.91 -1.95
N ALA A 117 -12.50 0.03 -2.25
CA ALA A 117 -13.50 -0.42 -1.28
C ALA A 117 -12.88 -1.24 -0.14
N ALA A 118 -11.90 -2.09 -0.45
CA ALA A 118 -11.20 -2.89 0.55
C ALA A 118 -10.41 -2.03 1.56
N ILE A 119 -9.73 -0.99 1.08
CA ILE A 119 -8.99 -0.05 1.94
C ILE A 119 -9.94 0.82 2.76
N ARG A 120 -10.99 1.39 2.16
CA ARG A 120 -12.01 2.15 2.92
C ARG A 120 -12.64 1.30 4.01
N THR A 121 -12.91 0.02 3.74
CA THR A 121 -13.43 -0.91 4.76
C THR A 121 -12.42 -1.12 5.88
N LEU A 122 -11.13 -1.35 5.57
CA LEU A 122 -10.09 -1.49 6.58
C LEU A 122 -9.96 -0.22 7.44
N GLN A 123 -9.95 0.96 6.82
CA GLN A 123 -9.89 2.25 7.50
C GLN A 123 -11.12 2.50 8.39
N LYS A 124 -12.33 2.19 7.90
CA LYS A 124 -13.57 2.25 8.67
C LYS A 124 -13.46 1.37 9.92
N LEU A 125 -13.10 0.09 9.75
CA LEU A 125 -12.95 -0.84 10.87
C LEU A 125 -11.88 -0.40 11.88
N ALA A 126 -10.76 0.15 11.40
CA ALA A 126 -9.72 0.72 12.25
C ALA A 126 -10.23 1.94 13.04
N ALA A 127 -10.97 2.86 12.41
CA ALA A 127 -11.53 4.04 13.08
C ALA A 127 -12.56 3.67 14.17
N HIS A 128 -13.32 2.59 13.96
CA HIS A 128 -14.24 2.04 14.97
C HIS A 128 -13.55 1.17 16.03
N CYS A 129 -12.24 0.93 15.94
CA CYS A 129 -11.49 0.12 16.89
C CYS A 129 -10.84 0.98 17.98
N GLY A 130 -11.01 0.57 19.23
CA GLY A 130 -10.53 1.22 20.43
C GLY A 130 -9.12 0.78 20.77
N GLN A 131 -8.89 -0.53 20.96
CA GLN A 131 -7.63 -1.07 21.49
C GLN A 131 -6.88 -1.91 20.47
N HIS A 132 -7.49 -2.99 19.97
CA HIS A 132 -6.80 -3.94 19.10
C HIS A 132 -7.64 -4.35 17.89
N LEU A 133 -7.07 -4.17 16.69
CA LEU A 133 -7.60 -4.73 15.45
C LEU A 133 -6.80 -5.99 15.10
N PHE A 134 -7.46 -7.14 15.15
CA PHE A 134 -6.91 -8.44 14.75
C PHE A 134 -7.23 -8.67 13.28
N PHE A 135 -6.19 -8.78 12.46
CA PHE A 135 -6.29 -8.79 11.01
C PHE A 135 -5.66 -10.03 10.38
N GLU A 136 -6.37 -10.60 9.42
CA GLU A 136 -5.87 -11.65 8.55
C GLU A 136 -6.54 -11.56 7.19
N THR A 137 -5.80 -11.87 6.13
CA THR A 137 -6.31 -11.88 4.76
C THR A 137 -5.61 -12.94 3.94
N GLY A 138 -6.19 -13.24 2.78
CA GLY A 138 -5.64 -14.13 1.78
C GLY A 138 -4.28 -13.63 1.31
N GLN A 139 -3.39 -14.57 1.04
CA GLN A 139 -2.01 -14.32 0.68
C GLN A 139 -1.73 -14.78 -0.75
N LEU A 140 -0.93 -13.98 -1.46
CA LEU A 140 -0.46 -14.26 -2.81
C LEU A 140 0.28 -15.60 -2.87
N GLY A 141 1.01 -15.95 -1.81
CA GLY A 141 1.75 -17.20 -1.68
C GLY A 141 0.87 -18.46 -1.72
N GLU A 142 -0.43 -18.36 -1.40
CA GLU A 142 -1.30 -19.53 -1.24
C GLU A 142 -1.33 -20.43 -2.47
N GLY A 143 -1.30 -21.74 -2.22
CA GLY A 143 -1.55 -22.75 -3.23
C GLY A 143 -3.00 -22.69 -3.72
N GLY A 144 -3.21 -23.12 -4.97
CA GLY A 144 -4.51 -23.06 -5.65
C GLY A 144 -4.62 -21.89 -6.63
N ARG A 145 -5.82 -21.75 -7.21
CA ARG A 145 -6.20 -20.66 -8.13
C ARG A 145 -7.46 -19.98 -7.60
N TRP A 146 -7.35 -19.32 -6.45
CA TRP A 146 -8.48 -18.61 -5.88
C TRP A 146 -8.81 -17.38 -6.71
N GLY A 147 -10.10 -17.08 -6.91
CA GLY A 147 -10.54 -15.95 -7.74
C GLY A 147 -9.90 -14.63 -7.32
N TRP A 148 -9.80 -14.42 -6.00
CA TRP A 148 -9.21 -13.22 -5.40
C TRP A 148 -7.70 -13.06 -5.61
N GLN A 149 -6.96 -14.13 -5.93
CA GLN A 149 -5.52 -14.02 -6.16
C GLN A 149 -5.20 -13.21 -7.42
N ALA A 150 -6.02 -13.31 -8.46
CA ALA A 150 -5.75 -12.63 -9.73
C ALA A 150 -5.82 -11.09 -9.58
N PRO A 151 -6.88 -10.49 -8.99
CA PRO A 151 -6.92 -9.07 -8.67
C PRO A 151 -5.76 -8.64 -7.77
N MET A 152 -5.47 -9.37 -6.69
CA MET A 152 -4.36 -9.03 -5.79
C MET A 152 -3.00 -9.03 -6.50
N ARG A 153 -2.74 -9.98 -7.39
CA ARG A 153 -1.48 -10.07 -8.17
C ARG A 153 -1.30 -8.93 -9.18
N ARG A 154 -2.37 -8.25 -9.58
CA ARG A 154 -2.27 -7.04 -10.41
C ARG A 154 -1.72 -5.86 -9.62
N LEU A 155 -1.94 -5.86 -8.31
CA LEU A 155 -1.62 -4.75 -7.40
C LEU A 155 -0.29 -4.98 -6.65
N PHE A 156 0.01 -6.22 -6.27
CA PHE A 156 1.12 -6.56 -5.40
C PHE A 156 1.94 -7.73 -5.96
N ARG A 157 3.27 -7.68 -5.82
CA ARG A 157 4.16 -8.78 -6.24
C ARG A 157 4.35 -9.81 -5.13
N THR A 158 4.38 -9.38 -3.87
CA THR A 158 4.60 -10.26 -2.71
C THR A 158 3.64 -9.98 -1.58
N ASP A 159 3.52 -10.94 -0.64
CA ASP A 159 2.73 -10.77 0.57
C ASP A 159 3.26 -9.62 1.43
N GLU A 160 4.58 -9.43 1.52
CA GLU A 160 5.16 -8.30 2.23
C GLU A 160 4.74 -6.94 1.63
N GLU A 161 4.68 -6.81 0.31
CA GLU A 161 4.22 -5.58 -0.35
C GLU A 161 2.75 -5.31 -0.06
N HIS A 162 1.91 -6.35 -0.13
CA HIS A 162 0.49 -6.25 0.20
C HIS A 162 0.29 -5.81 1.66
N PHE A 163 0.90 -6.50 2.63
CA PHE A 163 0.77 -6.14 4.04
C PHE A 163 1.38 -4.77 4.35
N PHE A 164 2.51 -4.41 3.76
CA PHE A 164 3.06 -3.05 3.91
C PHE A 164 2.04 -1.99 3.48
N TYR A 165 1.39 -2.21 2.34
CA TYR A 165 0.37 -1.29 1.84
C TYR A 165 -0.82 -1.18 2.79
N LEU A 166 -1.29 -2.30 3.33
CA LEU A 166 -2.38 -2.32 4.32
C LEU A 166 -2.01 -1.56 5.60
N VAL A 167 -0.83 -1.83 6.18
CA VAL A 167 -0.38 -1.12 7.39
C VAL A 167 -0.26 0.38 7.11
N ARG A 168 0.30 0.77 5.95
CA ARG A 168 0.46 2.18 5.57
C ARG A 168 -0.89 2.89 5.44
N SER A 169 -1.94 2.18 5.02
CA SER A 169 -3.29 2.76 4.86
C SER A 169 -3.98 3.16 6.17
N ILE A 170 -3.57 2.54 7.29
CA ILE A 170 -4.10 2.81 8.63
C ILE A 170 -3.03 3.30 9.61
N GLU A 171 -1.83 3.63 9.13
CA GLU A 171 -0.67 3.96 9.98
C GLU A 171 -0.94 5.13 10.95
N HIS A 172 -1.75 6.11 10.54
CA HIS A 172 -2.18 7.23 11.39
C HIS A 172 -3.08 6.80 12.56
N LEU A 173 -3.77 5.67 12.44
CA LEU A 173 -4.70 5.15 13.45
C LEU A 173 -4.04 4.18 14.43
N ILE A 174 -2.78 3.81 14.21
CA ILE A 174 -2.09 2.79 15.00
C ILE A 174 -0.84 3.35 15.69
N THR A 175 -0.41 2.65 16.73
CA THR A 175 0.85 2.90 17.46
C THR A 175 1.88 1.80 17.22
N GLY A 176 1.43 0.63 16.76
CA GLY A 176 2.28 -0.53 16.51
C GLY A 176 1.52 -1.66 15.84
N PHE A 177 2.25 -2.70 15.44
CA PHE A 177 1.66 -3.96 15.02
C PHE A 177 2.55 -5.14 15.37
N GLU A 178 1.94 -6.31 15.55
CA GLU A 178 2.60 -7.54 15.92
C GLU A 178 2.05 -8.72 15.10
N VAL A 179 2.94 -9.63 14.66
CA VAL A 179 2.50 -10.91 14.11
C VAL A 179 2.26 -11.87 15.27
N ILE A 180 1.00 -12.01 15.69
CA ILE A 180 0.61 -12.78 16.87
C ILE A 180 0.51 -14.29 16.58
N GLY A 181 0.42 -14.70 15.32
CA GLY A 181 0.28 -16.10 14.97
C GLY A 181 0.59 -16.41 13.51
N THR A 182 0.94 -17.67 13.26
CA THR A 182 1.12 -18.21 11.91
C THR A 182 0.43 -19.55 11.78
N PHE A 183 -0.47 -19.68 10.81
CA PHE A 183 -1.29 -20.88 10.63
C PHE A 183 -1.07 -21.49 9.25
N TRP A 184 -1.01 -22.83 9.18
CA TRP A 184 -0.88 -23.51 7.89
C TRP A 184 -2.22 -23.51 7.14
N ILE A 185 -2.30 -22.71 6.07
CA ILE A 185 -3.52 -22.50 5.28
C ILE A 185 -3.15 -22.53 3.81
N HIS A 186 -3.83 -23.39 3.05
CA HIS A 186 -3.65 -23.52 1.59
C HIS A 186 -2.18 -23.65 1.16
N GLY A 187 -1.39 -24.42 1.90
CA GLY A 187 0.01 -24.72 1.56
C GLY A 187 1.04 -23.66 1.95
N ILE A 188 0.65 -22.63 2.72
CA ILE A 188 1.58 -21.64 3.26
C ILE A 188 1.30 -21.33 4.74
N ARG A 189 2.20 -20.57 5.37
CA ARG A 189 2.01 -20.03 6.74
C ARG A 189 1.35 -18.66 6.68
N ARG A 190 0.02 -18.62 6.77
CA ARG A 190 -0.76 -17.38 6.82
C ARG A 190 -0.50 -16.64 8.13
N GLN A 191 -0.29 -15.34 8.03
CA GLN A 191 0.12 -14.47 9.14
C GLN A 191 -1.11 -13.81 9.74
N TYR A 192 -1.19 -13.81 11.07
CA TYR A 192 -2.22 -13.11 11.85
C TYR A 192 -1.56 -11.92 12.52
N ILE A 193 -2.13 -10.73 12.33
CA ILE A 193 -1.55 -9.48 12.79
C ILE A 193 -2.47 -8.84 13.81
N ARG A 194 -1.92 -8.34 14.92
CA ARG A 194 -2.59 -7.39 15.81
C ARG A 194 -2.08 -5.99 15.49
N PHE A 195 -2.99 -5.06 15.29
CA PHE A 195 -2.69 -3.63 15.27
C PHE A 195 -3.05 -3.04 16.62
N ASP A 196 -2.12 -2.27 17.18
CA ASP A 196 -2.33 -1.53 18.42
C ASP A 196 -2.90 -0.15 18.04
N MET A 197 -4.15 0.10 18.43
CA MET A 197 -4.89 1.28 18.00
C MET A 197 -4.54 2.50 18.85
N ARG A 198 -4.52 3.67 18.22
CA ARG A 198 -4.37 4.95 18.90
C ARG A 198 -5.69 5.32 19.59
N GLN A 199 -5.63 5.63 20.88
CA GLN A 199 -6.82 6.03 21.65
C GLN A 199 -7.28 7.44 21.28
N GLU A 200 -6.33 8.32 21.01
CA GLU A 200 -6.55 9.74 20.71
C GLU A 200 -6.70 9.97 19.21
N SER A 201 -7.60 10.88 18.83
CA SER A 201 -7.67 11.38 17.47
C SER A 201 -6.35 12.09 17.15
N VAL A 202 -5.80 11.79 15.97
CA VAL A 202 -4.69 12.60 15.45
C VAL A 202 -5.24 13.98 15.19
N ALA A 203 -4.71 14.99 15.88
CA ALA A 203 -5.07 16.37 15.56
C ALA A 203 -4.76 16.60 14.07
N LEU A 204 -5.77 17.08 13.34
CA LEU A 204 -5.54 17.53 11.97
C LEU A 204 -4.49 18.63 12.00
N PRO A 205 -3.57 18.66 11.04
CA PRO A 205 -2.59 19.72 10.96
C PRO A 205 -3.27 21.08 10.86
N GLN A 206 -2.79 22.05 11.62
CA GLN A 206 -3.42 23.38 11.75
C GLN A 206 -3.11 24.30 10.56
N ASP A 207 -2.23 23.88 9.67
CA ASP A 207 -1.70 24.62 8.53
C ASP A 207 -2.37 24.29 7.20
N LEU A 208 -3.54 23.63 7.23
CA LEU A 208 -4.30 23.33 6.02
C LEU A 208 -4.92 24.60 5.43
N GLN A 209 -4.76 24.77 4.12
CA GLN A 209 -5.39 25.82 3.35
C GLN A 209 -6.69 25.31 2.70
N PRO A 210 -7.65 26.20 2.41
CA PRO A 210 -8.86 25.81 1.69
C PRO A 210 -8.53 25.22 0.31
N TRP A 211 -9.33 24.26 -0.12
CA TRP A 211 -9.25 23.73 -1.48
C TRP A 211 -9.57 24.82 -2.52
N PRO A 212 -8.80 24.97 -3.62
CA PRO A 212 -9.08 25.97 -4.64
C PRO A 212 -10.47 25.78 -5.28
N ALA A 213 -11.27 26.85 -5.36
CA ALA A 213 -12.66 26.79 -5.84
C ALA A 213 -12.79 26.26 -7.28
N GLU A 214 -11.80 26.56 -8.13
CA GLU A 214 -11.78 26.18 -9.55
C GLU A 214 -10.66 25.17 -9.81
N SER A 215 -10.87 23.92 -9.39
CA SER A 215 -9.97 22.80 -9.69
C SER A 215 -10.54 21.88 -10.78
N ASP A 216 -9.72 21.50 -11.75
CA ASP A 216 -10.06 20.52 -12.79
C ASP A 216 -9.55 19.11 -12.41
N GLY A 217 -10.47 18.14 -12.33
CA GLY A 217 -10.24 16.77 -11.89
C GLY A 217 -11.46 16.19 -11.14
N PRO A 218 -11.34 15.02 -10.47
CA PRO A 218 -10.12 14.25 -10.30
C PRO A 218 -9.68 13.47 -11.54
N TRP A 219 -8.36 13.39 -11.70
CA TRP A 219 -7.66 12.51 -12.61
C TRP A 219 -6.99 11.37 -11.83
N VAL A 220 -6.94 10.20 -12.42
CA VAL A 220 -6.32 8.99 -11.85
C VAL A 220 -5.37 8.38 -12.86
N ARG A 221 -4.29 7.78 -12.36
CA ARG A 221 -3.38 7.01 -13.22
C ARG A 221 -3.89 5.59 -13.44
N THR A 222 -3.63 5.02 -14.61
CA THR A 222 -3.82 3.58 -14.84
C THR A 222 -2.85 2.77 -13.95
N ILE A 223 -3.30 1.60 -13.51
CA ILE A 223 -2.51 0.72 -12.65
C ILE A 223 -1.49 -0.06 -13.46
N GLY A 224 -0.24 -0.06 -13.00
CA GLY A 224 0.89 -0.74 -13.65
C GLY A 224 2.08 0.20 -13.81
N SER A 225 3.27 -0.34 -14.07
CA SER A 225 4.51 0.44 -14.11
C SER A 225 4.92 0.91 -15.52
N ARG A 226 4.11 0.65 -16.55
CA ARG A 226 4.41 0.98 -17.95
C ARG A 226 3.25 1.74 -18.54
N ASP A 227 3.57 2.84 -19.23
CA ASP A 227 2.63 3.66 -19.99
C ASP A 227 1.41 4.06 -19.16
N GLN A 228 1.66 4.51 -17.91
CA GLN A 228 0.60 5.04 -17.05
C GLN A 228 -0.06 6.22 -17.76
N GLN A 229 -1.37 6.11 -17.97
CA GLN A 229 -2.19 7.15 -18.56
C GLN A 229 -3.01 7.81 -17.45
N LEU A 230 -3.23 9.12 -17.57
CA LEU A 230 -4.20 9.82 -16.75
C LEU A 230 -5.58 9.68 -17.38
N GLN A 231 -6.56 9.34 -16.56
CA GLN A 231 -7.97 9.18 -16.93
C GLN A 231 -8.82 9.99 -15.95
N ARG A 232 -9.94 10.54 -16.41
CA ARG A 232 -10.90 11.19 -15.48
C ARG A 232 -11.66 10.12 -14.70
N VAL A 233 -11.99 10.41 -13.44
CA VAL A 233 -12.66 9.45 -12.55
C VAL A 233 -14.11 9.14 -12.98
N ASP A 234 -14.71 9.96 -13.85
CA ASP A 234 -16.09 9.78 -14.34
C ASP A 234 -16.25 8.53 -15.23
N ASP A 235 -15.15 7.98 -15.75
CA ASP A 235 -15.14 6.72 -16.47
C ASP A 235 -15.32 5.57 -15.47
N ALA A 236 -16.53 5.00 -15.42
CA ALA A 236 -17.03 3.98 -14.47
C ALA A 236 -16.18 2.68 -14.32
N THR A 237 -15.01 2.63 -14.94
CA THR A 237 -14.06 1.50 -14.93
C THR A 237 -12.68 1.86 -14.39
N THR A 238 -12.48 3.09 -13.92
CA THR A 238 -11.17 3.66 -13.56
C THR A 238 -11.29 4.40 -12.23
N SER A 239 -10.55 4.12 -11.17
CA SER A 239 -9.24 3.49 -11.05
C SER A 239 -9.03 3.11 -9.59
N ASP A 240 -8.49 1.91 -9.32
CA ASP A 240 -7.93 1.55 -8.01
C ASP A 240 -6.59 2.29 -7.73
N SER A 241 -6.39 3.46 -8.33
CA SER A 241 -5.24 4.33 -8.08
C SER A 241 -5.28 4.81 -6.63
N PRO A 242 -4.18 4.69 -5.88
CA PRO A 242 -4.09 5.23 -4.53
C PRO A 242 -4.03 6.76 -4.50
N THR A 243 -3.91 7.41 -5.66
CA THR A 243 -3.62 8.83 -5.80
C THR A 243 -4.50 9.44 -6.88
N ASN A 244 -5.13 10.55 -6.54
CA ASN A 244 -5.90 11.40 -7.45
C ASN A 244 -5.13 12.70 -7.68
N PHE A 245 -5.34 13.28 -8.85
CA PHE A 245 -4.67 14.50 -9.30
C PHE A 245 -5.69 15.54 -9.75
N TRP A 246 -5.39 16.82 -9.52
CA TRP A 246 -6.14 17.95 -10.03
C TRP A 246 -5.18 19.03 -10.52
N THR A 247 -5.69 19.94 -11.32
CA THR A 247 -5.03 21.21 -11.63
C THR A 247 -5.92 22.36 -11.15
N ALA A 248 -5.33 23.48 -10.75
CA ALA A 248 -6.07 24.70 -10.45
C ALA A 248 -5.41 25.86 -11.22
N SER A 249 -5.90 26.09 -12.43
CA SER A 249 -5.30 27.00 -13.40
C SER A 249 -5.57 28.48 -13.13
N SER A 250 -6.60 28.81 -12.35
CA SER A 250 -6.93 30.19 -12.00
C SER A 250 -6.16 30.73 -10.79
N GLN A 251 -5.32 29.90 -10.16
CA GLN A 251 -4.38 30.35 -9.13
C GLN A 251 -3.14 30.96 -9.80
N GLU A 252 -2.50 31.90 -9.11
CA GLU A 252 -1.22 32.48 -9.54
C GLU A 252 -0.15 32.22 -8.46
N PRO A 253 0.78 31.26 -8.68
CA PRO A 253 0.94 30.44 -9.88
C PRO A 253 -0.12 29.32 -9.98
N PRO A 254 -0.37 28.77 -11.20
CA PRO A 254 -1.22 27.60 -11.37
C PRO A 254 -0.73 26.42 -10.53
N LEU A 255 -1.64 25.62 -10.00
CA LEU A 255 -1.31 24.53 -9.08
C LEU A 255 -1.54 23.14 -9.70
N PHE A 256 -0.69 22.19 -9.31
CA PHE A 256 -0.90 20.76 -9.45
C PHE A 256 -1.18 20.17 -8.07
N ILE A 257 -2.31 19.50 -7.89
CA ILE A 257 -2.75 18.98 -6.58
C ILE A 257 -2.70 17.46 -6.61
N LYS A 258 -2.09 16.86 -5.59
CA LYS A 258 -1.95 15.42 -5.40
C LYS A 258 -2.63 15.00 -4.10
N LYS A 259 -3.68 14.16 -4.19
CA LYS A 259 -4.38 13.59 -3.02
C LYS A 259 -4.14 12.08 -2.95
N HIS A 260 -3.65 11.62 -1.81
CA HIS A 260 -3.43 10.19 -1.54
C HIS A 260 -4.66 9.58 -0.88
N VAL A 261 -5.56 8.99 -1.67
CA VAL A 261 -6.87 8.48 -1.21
C VAL A 261 -6.72 7.32 -0.24
N HIS A 262 -5.78 6.40 -0.51
CA HIS A 262 -5.61 5.18 0.31
C HIS A 262 -4.58 5.36 1.44
N LEU A 263 -3.77 6.42 1.37
CA LEU A 263 -2.59 6.60 2.23
C LEU A 263 -2.57 8.04 2.78
N PRO A 264 -3.43 8.40 3.74
CA PRO A 264 -3.57 9.79 4.20
C PRO A 264 -2.25 10.43 4.62
N ILE A 265 -1.41 9.68 5.35
CA ILE A 265 -0.09 10.12 5.81
C ILE A 265 0.95 10.31 4.69
N ALA A 266 0.71 9.78 3.48
CA ALA A 266 1.66 9.92 2.38
C ALA A 266 1.74 11.38 1.92
N ALA A 267 0.61 12.11 1.99
CA ALA A 267 0.57 13.54 1.70
C ALA A 267 1.38 14.33 2.74
N ASP A 268 1.17 14.06 4.03
CA ASP A 268 1.93 14.67 5.13
C ASP A 268 3.43 14.41 4.99
N ALA A 269 3.79 13.17 4.65
CA ALA A 269 5.19 12.79 4.51
C ALA A 269 5.84 13.47 3.29
N GLU A 270 5.12 13.54 2.18
CA GLU A 270 5.59 14.22 0.96
C GLU A 270 5.74 15.73 1.19
N TRP A 271 4.79 16.38 1.86
CA TRP A 271 4.90 17.78 2.28
C TRP A 271 6.11 18.00 3.19
N ALA A 272 6.24 17.21 4.26
CA ALA A 272 7.31 17.34 5.23
C ALA A 272 8.68 17.16 4.59
N ILE A 273 8.84 16.23 3.65
CA ILE A 273 10.09 16.04 2.90
C ILE A 273 10.32 17.20 1.93
N GLY A 274 9.34 17.49 1.06
CA GLY A 274 9.49 18.46 -0.03
C GLY A 274 9.77 19.89 0.45
N SER A 275 9.13 20.31 1.54
CA SER A 275 9.32 21.64 2.15
C SER A 275 10.72 21.87 2.73
N GLN A 276 11.52 20.82 2.92
CA GLN A 276 12.91 20.92 3.41
C GLN A 276 13.95 20.99 2.27
N VAL A 277 13.54 20.75 1.02
CA VAL A 277 14.47 20.66 -0.12
C VAL A 277 14.56 22.02 -0.82
N ASP A 278 15.42 22.89 -0.28
CA ASP A 278 15.71 24.22 -0.85
C ASP A 278 16.81 24.15 -1.91
N THR A 279 16.46 23.60 -3.07
CA THR A 279 17.32 23.53 -4.23
C THR A 279 16.58 23.92 -5.49
N GLU A 280 17.30 24.49 -6.45
CA GLU A 280 16.70 24.88 -7.73
C GLU A 280 16.06 23.67 -8.44
N TRP A 281 16.71 22.50 -8.46
CA TRP A 281 16.16 21.34 -9.15
C TRP A 281 14.90 20.76 -8.50
N ALA A 282 14.53 21.12 -7.26
CA ALA A 282 13.37 20.58 -6.57
C ALA A 282 12.10 21.37 -6.86
N VAL A 283 11.00 20.67 -7.14
CA VAL A 283 9.66 21.28 -7.16
C VAL A 283 9.11 21.23 -5.75
N GLN A 284 9.28 22.32 -5.02
CA GLN A 284 8.78 22.42 -3.65
C GLN A 284 7.25 22.47 -3.63
N PRO A 285 6.61 21.77 -2.69
CA PRO A 285 5.19 21.93 -2.47
C PRO A 285 4.91 23.32 -1.89
N LEU A 286 3.79 23.94 -2.29
CA LEU A 286 3.39 25.28 -1.89
C LEU A 286 2.39 25.29 -0.73
N ALA A 287 1.47 24.33 -0.70
CA ALA A 287 0.45 24.24 0.34
C ALA A 287 0.01 22.81 0.62
N ARG A 288 -0.64 22.65 1.77
CA ARG A 288 -1.48 21.50 2.10
C ARG A 288 -2.93 21.92 2.10
N LEU A 289 -3.82 21.08 1.59
CA LEU A 289 -5.23 21.43 1.38
C LEU A 289 -6.18 20.64 2.27
N GLU A 290 -7.22 21.29 2.74
CA GLU A 290 -8.35 20.68 3.45
C GLU A 290 -9.17 19.73 2.55
N PRO A 291 -9.94 18.78 3.13
CA PRO A 291 -9.88 18.36 4.54
C PRO A 291 -8.79 17.31 4.80
N ASP A 292 -8.29 16.66 3.75
CA ASP A 292 -7.52 15.42 3.85
C ASP A 292 -6.01 15.60 3.68
N GLY A 293 -5.52 16.85 3.69
CA GLY A 293 -4.10 17.17 3.63
C GLY A 293 -3.46 17.00 2.26
N ALA A 294 -4.21 17.12 1.16
CA ALA A 294 -3.65 16.98 -0.19
C ALA A 294 -2.49 17.97 -0.42
N VAL A 295 -1.49 17.58 -1.22
CA VAL A 295 -0.31 18.41 -1.47
C VAL A 295 -0.51 19.20 -2.75
N ALA A 296 -0.39 20.53 -2.67
CA ALA A 296 -0.37 21.42 -3.82
C ALA A 296 1.07 21.79 -4.17
N CYS A 297 1.45 21.58 -5.43
CA CYS A 297 2.74 21.96 -6.00
C CYS A 297 2.52 22.99 -7.12
N PRO A 298 3.55 23.78 -7.49
CA PRO A 298 3.49 24.60 -8.69
C PRO A 298 3.23 23.71 -9.91
N TYR A 299 2.28 24.09 -10.74
CA TYR A 299 2.08 23.46 -12.03
C TYR A 299 3.21 23.90 -12.96
N ILE A 300 3.82 22.93 -13.64
CA ILE A 300 4.94 23.19 -14.54
C ILE A 300 4.45 23.07 -15.98
N ALA A 301 4.16 24.23 -16.57
CA ALA A 301 3.82 24.32 -17.99
C ALA A 301 5.01 23.93 -18.88
N ASP A 302 4.71 23.38 -20.06
CA ASP A 302 5.68 23.05 -21.11
C ASP A 302 6.81 22.12 -20.68
N ALA A 303 6.59 21.34 -19.62
CA ALA A 303 7.56 20.37 -19.15
C ALA A 303 7.55 19.12 -20.05
N SER A 304 8.73 18.70 -20.51
CA SER A 304 8.89 17.47 -21.28
C SER A 304 9.38 16.32 -20.39
N PRO A 305 8.82 15.11 -20.49
CA PRO A 305 9.34 13.95 -19.79
C PRO A 305 10.71 13.54 -20.33
N VAL A 306 11.51 12.88 -19.49
CA VAL A 306 12.85 12.41 -19.86
C VAL A 306 12.85 11.40 -21.03
N SER A 307 11.72 10.74 -21.28
CA SER A 307 11.56 9.84 -22.43
C SER A 307 11.88 10.52 -23.76
N ASP A 308 11.57 11.81 -23.87
CA ASP A 308 11.64 12.56 -25.12
C ASP A 308 13.09 12.93 -25.45
N LEU A 309 13.93 13.04 -24.42
CA LEU A 309 15.38 13.27 -24.57
C LEU A 309 16.12 12.12 -25.27
N ARG A 310 15.50 10.95 -25.45
CA ARG A 310 16.12 9.85 -26.21
C ARG A 310 16.40 10.25 -27.65
N ALA A 311 15.53 11.08 -28.24
CA ALA A 311 15.64 11.57 -29.61
C ALA A 311 16.44 12.89 -29.70
N ALA A 312 16.66 13.58 -28.58
CA ALA A 312 17.37 14.86 -28.53
C ALA A 312 18.84 14.75 -28.99
N PRO A 313 19.48 15.83 -29.48
CA PRO A 313 20.89 15.85 -29.86
C PRO A 313 21.84 15.34 -28.75
N ALA A 314 22.99 14.78 -29.14
CA ALA A 314 23.93 14.19 -28.20
C ALA A 314 24.49 15.18 -27.15
N ALA A 315 24.63 16.46 -27.53
CA ALA A 315 25.08 17.52 -26.62
C ALA A 315 24.04 17.78 -25.51
N GLU A 316 22.76 17.85 -25.86
CA GLU A 316 21.65 18.04 -24.92
C GLU A 316 21.54 16.85 -23.95
N ARG A 317 21.57 15.62 -24.48
CA ARG A 317 21.61 14.40 -23.64
C ARG A 317 22.79 14.39 -22.67
N ARG A 318 23.95 14.90 -23.09
CA ARG A 318 25.16 14.99 -22.25
C ARG A 318 24.99 16.01 -21.12
N ARG A 319 24.42 17.19 -21.42
CA ARG A 319 24.11 18.22 -20.41
C ARG A 319 23.13 17.67 -19.38
N PHE A 320 21.99 17.14 -19.83
CA PHE A 320 20.99 16.52 -18.95
C PHE A 320 21.60 15.41 -18.07
N ALA A 321 22.41 14.52 -18.66
CA ALA A 321 23.10 13.47 -17.90
C ALA A 321 24.10 13.99 -16.86
N ALA A 322 24.69 15.18 -17.07
CA ALA A 322 25.54 15.82 -16.07
C ALA A 322 24.69 16.36 -14.91
N THR A 323 23.61 17.10 -15.22
CA THR A 323 22.68 17.64 -14.22
C THR A 323 22.06 16.54 -13.36
N VAL A 324 21.63 15.41 -13.94
CA VAL A 324 21.10 14.26 -13.17
C VAL A 324 22.13 13.70 -12.17
N VAL A 325 23.42 13.68 -12.55
CA VAL A 325 24.49 13.22 -11.65
C VAL A 325 24.73 14.21 -10.52
N GLU A 326 24.61 15.51 -10.79
CA GLU A 326 24.69 16.58 -9.78
C GLU A 326 23.51 16.49 -8.81
N ILE A 327 22.27 16.43 -9.30
CA ILE A 327 21.07 16.22 -8.48
C ILE A 327 21.21 14.99 -7.57
N TYR A 328 21.69 13.87 -8.12
CA TYR A 328 21.91 12.66 -7.33
C TYR A 328 22.97 12.85 -6.24
N ARG A 329 24.04 13.61 -6.51
CA ARG A 329 25.07 13.95 -5.51
C ARG A 329 24.49 14.84 -4.42
N ASP A 330 23.79 15.90 -4.80
CA ASP A 330 23.15 16.82 -3.87
C ASP A 330 22.18 16.06 -2.95
N ALA A 331 21.33 15.20 -3.52
CA ALA A 331 20.42 14.35 -2.74
C ALA A 331 21.15 13.38 -1.78
N CYS A 332 22.40 13.00 -2.07
CA CYS A 332 23.22 12.20 -1.14
C CYS A 332 23.77 13.03 0.03
N GLU A 333 23.88 14.35 -0.13
CA GLU A 333 24.47 15.26 0.86
C GLU A 333 23.38 15.93 1.71
N LEU A 334 22.23 16.25 1.11
CA LEU A 334 21.08 16.85 1.77
C LEU A 334 20.56 15.98 2.91
N ARG A 335 20.49 16.59 4.09
CA ARG A 335 19.91 16.01 5.31
C ARG A 335 18.54 16.62 5.56
N ILE A 336 17.56 15.76 5.73
CA ILE A 336 16.18 16.15 6.06
C ILE A 336 15.76 15.45 7.34
N VAL A 337 14.76 15.99 8.02
CA VAL A 337 14.02 15.31 9.08
C VAL A 337 12.96 14.44 8.42
N ALA A 338 13.14 13.12 8.47
CA ALA A 338 12.15 12.19 7.94
C ALA A 338 10.97 12.08 8.92
N PRO A 339 9.72 12.11 8.44
CA PRO A 339 8.55 11.91 9.28
C PRO A 339 8.60 10.51 9.90
N SER A 340 8.38 10.45 11.22
CA SER A 340 8.36 9.19 11.96
C SER A 340 6.99 8.52 11.84
N GLY A 341 6.98 7.20 11.74
CA GLY A 341 5.75 6.41 11.70
C GLY A 341 5.97 4.99 12.19
N VAL A 342 4.89 4.22 12.33
CA VAL A 342 4.95 2.79 12.71
C VAL A 342 5.78 1.98 11.71
N LEU A 343 5.70 2.30 10.43
CA LEU A 343 6.50 1.67 9.38
C LEU A 343 7.90 2.29 9.24
N LEU A 344 8.14 3.41 9.91
CA LEU A 344 9.36 4.22 9.76
C LEU A 344 9.94 4.51 11.14
N PRO A 345 10.57 3.51 11.80
CA PRO A 345 11.05 3.63 13.17
C PRO A 345 12.25 4.58 13.34
N VAL A 346 12.66 5.27 12.27
CA VAL A 346 13.74 6.24 12.33
C VAL A 346 13.10 7.61 12.46
N SER A 347 12.88 8.05 13.70
CA SER A 347 12.74 9.47 13.97
C SER A 347 14.11 10.15 13.78
N GLY A 348 14.14 11.24 13.03
CA GLY A 348 15.33 12.09 12.90
C GLY A 348 15.86 12.26 11.49
N HIS A 349 17.17 12.50 11.40
CA HIS A 349 17.80 12.92 10.16
C HIS A 349 18.07 11.75 9.20
N ALA A 350 17.59 11.86 7.97
CA ALA A 350 17.89 10.97 6.86
C ALA A 350 18.58 11.75 5.74
N ARG A 351 19.25 11.04 4.82
CA ARG A 351 19.66 11.66 3.54
C ARG A 351 18.49 11.63 2.59
N LEU A 352 18.31 12.67 1.78
CA LEU A 352 17.20 12.73 0.84
C LEU A 352 17.17 11.53 -0.11
N VAL A 353 18.34 11.10 -0.63
CA VAL A 353 18.47 9.93 -1.49
C VAL A 353 18.03 8.61 -0.85
N ASP A 354 17.99 8.54 0.48
CA ASP A 354 17.53 7.34 1.19
C ASP A 354 16.00 7.27 1.26
N VAL A 355 15.29 8.39 1.07
CA VAL A 355 13.85 8.51 1.31
C VAL A 355 12.95 8.64 0.07
N ILE A 356 13.41 9.35 -0.96
CA ILE A 356 12.62 9.61 -2.18
C ILE A 356 13.01 8.70 -3.34
N ASP A 357 12.15 8.65 -4.36
CA ASP A 357 12.44 7.96 -5.62
C ASP A 357 12.98 8.90 -6.70
N LEU A 358 14.23 8.68 -7.10
CA LEU A 358 14.86 9.36 -8.24
C LEU A 358 14.76 8.49 -9.51
N ASN A 359 13.55 8.05 -9.85
CA ASN A 359 13.27 7.35 -11.10
C ASN A 359 13.11 8.34 -12.27
N ALA A 360 13.29 7.88 -13.51
CA ALA A 360 13.26 8.73 -14.69
C ALA A 360 11.92 9.47 -14.93
N ASN A 361 10.80 8.95 -14.42
CA ASN A 361 9.48 9.58 -14.55
C ASN A 361 9.29 10.74 -13.56
N ASN A 362 10.13 10.81 -12.52
CA ASN A 362 10.09 11.88 -11.53
C ASN A 362 10.94 13.09 -11.92
N PHE A 363 11.61 13.03 -13.08
CA PHE A 363 12.35 14.14 -13.66
C PHE A 363 11.54 14.78 -14.78
N LEU A 364 11.50 16.11 -14.80
CA LEU A 364 10.95 16.90 -15.89
C LEU A 364 12.03 17.84 -16.45
N VAL A 365 11.94 18.16 -17.73
CA VAL A 365 12.75 19.21 -18.35
C VAL A 365 11.86 20.38 -18.71
N THR A 366 12.22 21.56 -18.22
CA THR A 366 11.57 22.82 -18.52
C THR A 366 12.52 23.71 -19.30
N ARG A 367 12.01 24.63 -20.11
CA ARG A 367 12.83 25.64 -20.78
C ARG A 367 12.53 27.01 -20.19
N SER A 368 13.53 27.65 -19.59
CA SER A 368 13.47 29.04 -19.14
C SER A 368 14.61 29.79 -19.80
N ASP A 369 14.30 30.90 -20.48
CA ASP A 369 15.31 31.79 -21.11
C ASP A 369 16.29 31.05 -22.04
N GLY A 370 15.79 30.05 -22.76
CA GLY A 370 16.59 29.22 -23.68
C GLY A 370 17.51 28.21 -22.99
N GLN A 371 17.42 28.06 -21.67
CA GLN A 371 18.14 27.05 -20.89
C GLN A 371 17.20 25.92 -20.45
N ASP A 372 17.65 24.68 -20.63
CA ASP A 372 16.94 23.50 -20.14
C ASP A 372 17.20 23.36 -18.63
N ILE A 373 16.16 23.45 -17.81
CA ILE A 373 16.22 23.24 -16.36
C ILE A 373 15.59 21.89 -16.03
N VAL A 374 16.35 21.05 -15.33
CA VAL A 374 15.91 19.72 -14.87
C VAL A 374 15.28 19.86 -13.49
N ARG A 375 14.02 19.44 -13.36
CA ARG A 375 13.24 19.50 -12.12
C ARG A 375 12.87 18.09 -11.63
N VAL A 376 12.78 17.90 -10.31
CA VAL A 376 12.28 16.68 -9.66
C VAL A 376 10.93 16.97 -8.98
N VAL A 377 9.90 16.19 -9.30
CA VAL A 377 8.49 16.56 -9.03
C VAL A 377 7.73 15.66 -8.06
N ASP A 378 8.40 14.67 -7.47
CA ASP A 378 7.75 13.68 -6.61
C ASP A 378 8.65 13.36 -5.41
N PHE A 379 8.22 13.82 -4.23
CA PHE A 379 8.89 13.61 -2.95
C PHE A 379 8.16 12.56 -2.11
N GLU A 380 7.35 11.68 -2.72
CA GLU A 380 6.69 10.59 -2.00
C GLU A 380 7.72 9.71 -1.28
N MET A 381 7.56 9.60 0.03
CA MET A 381 8.41 8.77 0.86
C MET A 381 8.25 7.29 0.49
N GLN A 382 9.35 6.63 0.13
CA GLN A 382 9.34 5.21 -0.25
C GLN A 382 9.80 4.27 0.87
N SER A 383 10.86 4.63 1.59
CA SER A 383 11.49 3.88 2.70
C SER A 383 12.65 4.72 3.27
N THR A 384 13.37 4.29 4.30
CA THR A 384 14.64 4.94 4.75
C THR A 384 15.91 4.31 4.18
N ARG A 385 15.80 3.45 3.16
CA ARG A 385 16.93 2.66 2.61
C ARG A 385 16.90 2.59 1.08
N TYR A 386 16.35 3.62 0.45
CA TYR A 386 16.06 3.62 -0.98
C TYR A 386 17.30 3.92 -1.85
N ALA A 387 18.43 4.32 -1.26
CA ALA A 387 19.63 4.70 -2.00
C ALA A 387 20.15 3.64 -2.98
N SER A 388 20.14 2.35 -2.61
CA SER A 388 20.57 1.28 -3.54
C SER A 388 19.68 1.21 -4.78
N ARG A 389 18.38 1.50 -4.64
CA ARG A 389 17.44 1.53 -5.75
C ARG A 389 17.61 2.79 -6.59
N ASN A 390 17.85 3.94 -5.95
CA ASN A 390 18.20 5.17 -6.67
C ASN A 390 19.48 5.02 -7.49
N ARG A 391 20.51 4.30 -7.01
CA ARG A 391 21.69 3.96 -7.84
C ARG A 391 21.30 3.21 -9.11
N VAL A 392 20.40 2.22 -9.01
CA VAL A 392 19.91 1.48 -10.17
C VAL A 392 19.12 2.40 -11.11
N HIS A 393 18.24 3.25 -10.58
CA HIS A 393 17.43 4.18 -11.38
C HIS A 393 18.31 5.17 -12.16
N ILE A 394 19.25 5.82 -11.49
CA ILE A 394 20.19 6.76 -12.11
C ILE A 394 21.10 6.03 -13.12
N GLY A 395 21.62 4.85 -12.78
CA GLY A 395 22.42 4.05 -13.71
C GLY A 395 21.65 3.68 -14.99
N LYS A 396 20.38 3.24 -14.86
CA LYS A 396 19.51 2.97 -16.02
C LYS A 396 19.25 4.22 -16.85
N LEU A 397 18.98 5.35 -16.19
CA LEU A 397 18.73 6.61 -16.87
C LEU A 397 19.94 7.05 -17.71
N LEU A 398 21.16 6.99 -17.15
CA LEU A 398 22.39 7.29 -17.89
C LEU A 398 22.61 6.36 -19.10
N LEU A 399 22.29 5.07 -18.97
CA LEU A 399 22.34 4.13 -20.10
C LEU A 399 21.31 4.47 -21.18
N VAL A 400 20.08 4.81 -20.81
CA VAL A 400 19.01 5.23 -21.74
C VAL A 400 19.45 6.45 -22.56
N LEU A 401 20.10 7.41 -21.92
CA LEU A 401 20.65 8.62 -22.56
C LEU A 401 21.90 8.34 -23.41
N ARG A 402 22.47 7.13 -23.30
CA ARG A 402 23.73 6.70 -23.91
C ARG A 402 24.92 7.58 -23.48
N GLN A 403 24.92 8.09 -22.24
CA GLN A 403 25.96 8.95 -21.69
C GLN A 403 26.63 8.29 -20.46
N ARG A 404 27.87 8.70 -20.14
CA ARG A 404 28.58 8.30 -18.91
C ARG A 404 28.56 6.79 -18.61
N ARG A 405 28.77 5.95 -19.63
CA ARG A 405 28.60 4.47 -19.55
C ARG A 405 29.33 3.82 -18.38
N LEU A 406 30.59 4.19 -18.12
CA LEU A 406 31.36 3.65 -17.01
C LEU A 406 30.70 3.94 -15.65
N GLN A 407 30.32 5.19 -15.41
CA GLN A 407 29.63 5.61 -14.19
C GLN A 407 28.27 4.91 -14.05
N ALA A 408 27.52 4.79 -15.15
CA ALA A 408 26.26 4.06 -15.20
C ALA A 408 26.43 2.60 -14.78
N THR A 409 27.44 1.91 -15.32
CA THR A 409 27.77 0.52 -14.97
C THR A 409 28.13 0.38 -13.49
N ILE A 410 28.97 1.28 -12.95
CA ILE A 410 29.34 1.26 -11.53
C ILE A 410 28.10 1.44 -10.64
N LEU A 411 27.25 2.42 -10.94
CA LEU A 411 26.01 2.65 -10.19
C LEU A 411 25.08 1.43 -10.23
N LEU A 412 24.93 0.79 -11.40
CA LEU A 412 24.13 -0.42 -11.53
C LEU A 412 24.69 -1.57 -10.69
N LEU A 413 26.00 -1.84 -10.76
CA LEU A 413 26.63 -2.91 -10.00
C LEU A 413 26.47 -2.69 -8.48
N LEU A 414 26.79 -1.49 -8.00
CA LEU A 414 26.64 -1.14 -6.58
C LEU A 414 25.17 -1.16 -6.13
N GLY A 415 24.25 -0.68 -6.97
CA GLY A 415 22.83 -0.70 -6.71
C GLY A 415 22.28 -2.12 -6.60
N TYR A 416 22.55 -2.98 -7.59
CA TYR A 416 22.13 -4.38 -7.58
C TYR A 416 22.77 -5.18 -6.45
N ALA A 417 24.06 -4.99 -6.16
CA ALA A 417 24.72 -5.61 -5.02
C ALA A 417 24.04 -5.20 -3.70
N GLY A 418 23.73 -3.91 -3.53
CA GLY A 418 23.02 -3.41 -2.35
C GLY A 418 21.62 -4.00 -2.20
N VAL A 419 20.87 -4.13 -3.31
CA VAL A 419 19.56 -4.80 -3.30
C VAL A 419 19.71 -6.29 -2.94
N ALA A 420 20.66 -7.00 -3.54
CA ALA A 420 20.90 -8.42 -3.27
C ALA A 420 21.29 -8.67 -1.81
N ILE A 421 22.19 -7.87 -1.25
CA ILE A 421 22.59 -7.94 0.17
C ILE A 421 21.37 -7.74 1.07
N ASN A 422 20.51 -6.75 0.77
CA ASN A 422 19.29 -6.55 1.53
C ASN A 422 18.34 -7.74 1.42
N LEU A 423 18.11 -8.31 0.22
CA LEU A 423 17.25 -9.47 0.05
C LEU A 423 17.73 -10.68 0.87
N VAL A 424 19.05 -10.97 0.86
CA VAL A 424 19.64 -12.05 1.67
C VAL A 424 19.48 -11.75 3.17
N ARG A 425 19.77 -10.52 3.59
CA ARG A 425 19.61 -10.09 4.99
C ARG A 425 18.17 -10.22 5.48
N PHE A 426 17.19 -9.87 4.64
CA PHE A 426 15.78 -9.87 5.01
C PHE A 426 15.12 -11.23 4.87
N GLN A 427 15.64 -12.16 4.06
CA GLN A 427 15.14 -13.53 3.95
C GLN A 427 14.93 -14.21 5.33
N PHE A 428 15.82 -13.94 6.28
CA PHE A 428 15.78 -14.53 7.63
C PHE A 428 15.19 -13.59 8.69
N SER A 429 14.78 -12.38 8.31
CA SER A 429 14.15 -11.45 9.25
C SER A 429 12.69 -11.85 9.51
N PRO A 430 12.14 -11.61 10.71
CA PRO A 430 10.72 -11.84 10.99
C PRO A 430 9.79 -11.10 10.01
N PHE A 431 8.62 -11.67 9.73
CA PHE A 431 7.65 -11.09 8.77
C PHE A 431 7.26 -9.66 9.14
N ALA A 432 7.01 -9.37 10.42
CA ALA A 432 6.71 -8.02 10.90
C ALA A 432 7.80 -7.00 10.52
N ARG A 433 9.08 -7.36 10.72
CA ARG A 433 10.21 -6.51 10.35
C ARG A 433 10.31 -6.30 8.84
N ARG A 434 9.99 -7.33 8.06
CA ARG A 434 9.96 -7.27 6.59
C ARG A 434 8.86 -6.34 6.09
N ILE A 435 7.67 -6.41 6.68
CA ILE A 435 6.57 -5.46 6.43
C ILE A 435 7.06 -4.05 6.74
N ALA A 436 7.51 -3.80 7.98
CA ALA A 436 7.91 -2.47 8.43
C ALA A 436 8.94 -1.81 7.48
N LEU A 437 9.91 -2.58 6.99
CA LEU A 437 10.96 -2.05 6.13
C LEU A 437 10.65 -2.13 4.63
N ARG A 438 9.46 -2.62 4.24
CA ARG A 438 9.06 -2.89 2.86
C ARG A 438 10.08 -3.79 2.13
N GLN A 439 10.55 -4.84 2.79
CA GLN A 439 11.58 -5.75 2.29
C GLN A 439 11.01 -7.15 2.10
N PRO A 440 10.64 -7.56 0.87
CA PRO A 440 10.20 -8.93 0.63
C PRO A 440 11.31 -9.93 0.90
N SER A 441 10.93 -11.17 1.24
CA SER A 441 11.90 -12.26 1.27
C SER A 441 12.33 -12.64 -0.15
N LEU A 442 13.56 -13.11 -0.33
CA LEU A 442 14.04 -13.65 -1.61
C LEU A 442 13.13 -14.79 -2.09
N ALA A 443 12.70 -15.66 -1.17
CA ALA A 443 11.76 -16.74 -1.48
C ALA A 443 10.42 -16.20 -2.03
N SER A 444 9.86 -15.15 -1.40
CA SER A 444 8.62 -14.50 -1.87
C SER A 444 8.78 -13.98 -3.31
N LEU A 445 9.91 -13.32 -3.61
CA LEU A 445 10.18 -12.80 -4.95
C LEU A 445 10.37 -13.91 -5.98
N LEU A 446 11.13 -14.95 -5.66
CA LEU A 446 11.35 -16.08 -6.56
C LEU A 446 10.03 -16.80 -6.85
N VAL A 447 9.19 -17.03 -5.84
CA VAL A 447 7.86 -17.63 -6.03
C VAL A 447 6.99 -16.75 -6.92
N ALA A 448 7.00 -15.43 -6.73
CA ALA A 448 6.28 -14.49 -7.58
C ALA A 448 6.77 -14.57 -9.04
N ASP A 449 8.08 -14.48 -9.27
CA ASP A 449 8.67 -14.45 -10.60
C ASP A 449 8.50 -15.80 -11.34
N VAL A 450 8.75 -16.93 -10.66
CA VAL A 450 8.52 -18.28 -11.21
C VAL A 450 7.06 -18.46 -11.61
N ARG A 451 6.12 -18.02 -10.76
CA ARG A 451 4.69 -18.10 -11.05
C ARG A 451 4.30 -17.21 -12.23
N THR A 452 4.83 -15.99 -12.33
CA THR A 452 4.61 -15.09 -13.48
C THR A 452 5.17 -15.68 -14.78
N VAL A 453 6.32 -16.34 -14.73
CA VAL A 453 6.88 -17.07 -15.89
C VAL A 453 5.99 -18.25 -16.26
N ALA A 454 5.66 -19.13 -15.30
CA ALA A 454 4.84 -20.31 -15.52
C ALA A 454 3.44 -19.95 -16.06
N GLY A 455 2.81 -18.90 -15.53
CA GLY A 455 1.52 -18.40 -16.01
C GLY A 455 1.60 -17.89 -17.45
N ARG A 456 2.66 -17.18 -17.82
CA ARG A 456 2.90 -16.74 -19.21
C ARG A 456 3.12 -17.93 -20.15
N VAL A 457 3.89 -18.92 -19.73
CA VAL A 457 4.14 -20.14 -20.52
C VAL A 457 2.84 -20.91 -20.72
N LEU A 458 2.10 -21.18 -19.63
CA LEU A 458 0.84 -21.91 -19.70
C LEU A 458 -0.20 -21.17 -20.55
N GLY A 459 -0.34 -19.86 -20.39
CA GLY A 459 -1.26 -19.07 -21.22
C GLY A 459 -0.87 -19.05 -22.70
N ARG A 460 0.41 -19.20 -23.05
CA ARG A 460 0.82 -19.43 -24.45
C ARG A 460 0.44 -20.83 -24.92
N VAL A 461 0.67 -21.86 -24.11
CA VAL A 461 0.32 -23.25 -24.45
C VAL A 461 -1.18 -23.42 -24.64
N LEU A 462 -2.01 -22.86 -23.75
CA LEU A 462 -3.47 -22.94 -23.85
C LEU A 462 -3.98 -22.24 -25.12
N ARG A 463 -3.48 -21.02 -25.42
CA ARG A 463 -3.81 -20.34 -26.68
C ARG A 463 -3.39 -21.12 -27.92
N LEU A 464 -2.23 -21.77 -27.89
CA LEU A 464 -1.79 -22.65 -28.99
C LEU A 464 -2.67 -23.90 -29.12
N ALA A 465 -3.30 -24.35 -28.03
CA ALA A 465 -4.23 -25.46 -28.02
C ALA A 465 -5.68 -25.05 -28.36
N GLY A 466 -5.95 -23.78 -28.68
CA GLY A 466 -7.30 -23.27 -28.93
C GLY A 466 -8.17 -23.21 -27.68
N ILE A 467 -7.56 -23.20 -26.49
CA ILE A 467 -8.25 -23.05 -25.21
C ILE A 467 -8.02 -21.60 -24.78
N GLU A 468 -9.07 -20.77 -24.90
CA GLU A 468 -9.07 -19.38 -24.44
C GLU A 468 -9.19 -19.26 -22.92
#